data_AF-A0A7S1YF46-F1
#
_entry.id   AF-A0A7S1YF46-F1
#
_cell.length_a   1.000
_cell.length_b   1.000
_cell.length_c   1.000
_cell.angle_alpha   90.00
_cell.angle_beta   90.00
_cell.angle_gamma   90.00
#
_symmetry.space_group_name_H-M   'P 1'
#
loop_
_entity.id
_entity.type
_entity.pdbx_description
1 polymer ?
#
loop_
_entity_poly.entity_id
_entity_poly.type
_entity_poly.pdbx_seq_one_letter_code
_entity_poly.pdbx_strand_id
1 'polypeptide(L)'
;FFYDKSWSSDNSSNKSEESGQKMRTSLDEVTRRSSKSTTFLAHRMHDAMIRKNSPSLVVTPAPSSEEIQKRKDRKNSLSRARAAKLRERLKEIQGRPASTWNEEERQLIQQNELQRQSKNERAKKRATTRRAEMARILKKPVGMRTTTERSFVGK
;
A
#
# COMPACT_ATOMS: atom_id res chain seq x y z
N PHE A 1 -43.09 -42.50 -27.13
CA PHE A 1 -42.92 -42.25 -25.68
C PHE A 1 -41.91 -41.15 -25.49
N PHE A 2 -42.06 -40.11 -24.67
CA PHE A 2 -43.18 -39.34 -24.14
C PHE A 2 -42.49 -38.03 -23.69
N TYR A 3 -43.13 -36.88 -23.85
CA TYR A 3 -42.64 -35.59 -23.33
C TYR A 3 -42.42 -35.70 -21.81
N ASP A 4 -41.42 -35.00 -21.25
CA ASP A 4 -41.79 -33.87 -20.39
C ASP A 4 -40.68 -32.85 -20.09
N LYS A 5 -41.14 -31.60 -20.10
CA LYS A 5 -40.45 -30.35 -19.77
C LYS A 5 -40.79 -30.02 -18.31
N SER A 6 -39.80 -29.85 -17.46
CA SER A 6 -39.97 -29.07 -16.23
C SER A 6 -38.64 -28.51 -15.73
N TRP A 7 -38.30 -27.32 -16.22
CA TRP A 7 -37.38 -26.42 -15.53
C TRP A 7 -38.13 -25.12 -15.31
N SER A 8 -38.76 -25.02 -14.13
CA SER A 8 -39.20 -23.74 -13.58
C SER A 8 -39.15 -23.85 -12.07
N SER A 9 -38.15 -23.23 -11.47
CA SER A 9 -38.21 -22.80 -10.08
C SER A 9 -37.42 -21.52 -9.99
N ASP A 10 -38.18 -20.46 -9.83
CA ASP A 10 -37.74 -19.11 -9.56
C ASP A 10 -36.69 -19.06 -8.45
N ASN A 11 -35.67 -18.25 -8.66
CA ASN A 11 -34.91 -17.70 -7.54
C ASN A 11 -34.63 -16.21 -7.79
N SER A 12 -35.72 -15.46 -7.97
CA SER A 12 -35.71 -14.00 -7.96
C SER A 12 -36.05 -13.48 -6.56
N SER A 13 -35.17 -13.70 -5.59
CA SER A 13 -35.25 -12.98 -4.32
C SER A 13 -33.87 -12.95 -3.67
N ASN A 14 -33.09 -11.91 -3.99
CA ASN A 14 -31.95 -11.41 -3.20
C ASN A 14 -31.23 -10.26 -3.94
N LYS A 15 -31.96 -9.26 -4.43
CA LYS A 15 -31.35 -8.13 -5.18
C LYS A 15 -31.61 -6.73 -4.60
N SER A 16 -32.20 -6.63 -3.40
CA SER A 16 -32.57 -5.33 -2.82
C SER A 16 -31.76 -4.89 -1.59
N GLU A 17 -30.91 -5.73 -0.99
CA GLU A 17 -30.20 -5.35 0.26
C GLU A 17 -28.75 -4.87 0.07
N GLU A 18 -28.11 -5.15 -1.06
CA GLU A 18 -26.69 -4.83 -1.28
C GLU A 18 -26.40 -3.33 -1.58
N SER A 19 -27.41 -2.55 -1.93
CA SER A 19 -27.24 -1.12 -2.26
C SER A 19 -27.16 -0.23 -1.01
N GLY A 20 -27.78 -0.64 0.10
CA GLY A 20 -27.78 0.11 1.36
C GLY A 20 -26.47 0.01 2.16
N GLN A 21 -25.80 -1.13 2.11
CA GLN A 21 -24.55 -1.36 2.87
C GLN A 21 -23.34 -0.62 2.27
N LYS A 22 -23.27 -0.45 0.95
CA LYS A 22 -22.16 0.26 0.28
C LYS A 22 -22.13 1.77 0.56
N MET A 23 -23.28 2.37 0.89
CA MET A 23 -23.36 3.81 1.18
C MET A 23 -22.91 4.15 2.62
N ARG A 24 -23.20 3.27 3.60
CA ARG A 24 -22.81 3.48 5.02
C ARG A 24 -21.30 3.43 5.23
N THR A 25 -20.57 2.55 4.53
CA THR A 25 -19.11 2.48 4.64
C THR A 25 -18.39 3.71 4.06
N SER A 26 -19.03 4.45 3.15
CA SER A 26 -18.41 5.62 2.51
C SER A 26 -18.35 6.84 3.45
N LEU A 27 -19.37 7.06 4.28
CA LEU A 27 -19.43 8.19 5.22
C LEU A 27 -18.43 8.02 6.37
N ASP A 28 -18.27 6.82 6.90
CA ASP A 28 -17.27 6.54 7.95
C ASP A 28 -15.83 6.70 7.44
N GLU A 29 -15.59 6.41 6.17
CA GLU A 29 -14.26 6.49 5.57
C GLU A 29 -13.85 7.92 5.17
N VAL A 30 -14.82 8.76 4.79
CA VAL A 30 -14.63 10.22 4.61
C VAL A 30 -14.33 10.89 5.96
N THR A 31 -15.03 10.48 7.02
CA THR A 31 -14.82 11.03 8.38
C THR A 31 -13.47 10.61 8.97
N ARG A 32 -13.00 9.38 8.70
CA ARG A 32 -11.65 8.90 9.08
C ARG A 32 -10.48 9.54 8.30
N ARG A 33 -10.72 10.05 7.09
CA ARG A 33 -9.71 10.80 6.31
C ARG A 33 -9.65 12.27 6.73
N SER A 34 -10.80 12.88 7.02
CA SER A 34 -10.91 14.25 7.54
C SER A 34 -10.17 14.43 8.89
N SER A 35 -10.35 13.49 9.81
CA SER A 35 -9.77 13.52 11.16
C SER A 35 -8.23 13.44 11.23
N LYS A 36 -7.55 12.94 10.19
CA LYS A 36 -6.08 12.94 10.10
C LYS A 36 -5.51 14.27 9.60
N SER A 37 -6.27 14.99 8.78
CA SER A 37 -5.89 16.32 8.29
C SER A 37 -6.03 17.37 9.39
N THR A 38 -7.07 17.24 10.23
CA THR A 38 -7.28 18.13 11.37
C THR A 38 -6.24 17.94 12.47
N THR A 39 -5.77 16.71 12.73
CA THR A 39 -4.67 16.46 13.68
C THR A 39 -3.36 17.07 13.20
N PHE A 40 -3.02 16.97 11.91
CA PHE A 40 -1.80 17.58 11.37
C PHE A 40 -1.81 19.11 11.49
N LEU A 41 -2.96 19.73 11.20
CA LEU A 41 -3.13 21.17 11.34
C LEU A 41 -3.09 21.60 12.83
N ALA A 42 -3.73 20.83 13.72
CA ALA A 42 -3.70 21.06 15.16
C ALA A 42 -2.29 20.95 15.74
N HIS A 43 -1.50 19.94 15.35
CA HIS A 43 -0.09 19.81 15.73
C HIS A 43 0.72 21.02 15.25
N ARG A 44 0.49 21.50 14.02
CA ARG A 44 1.18 22.68 13.48
C ARG A 44 0.82 23.96 14.23
N MET A 45 -0.44 24.13 14.63
CA MET A 45 -0.88 25.26 15.44
C MET A 45 -0.33 25.19 16.87
N HIS A 46 -0.33 24.01 17.48
CA HIS A 46 0.26 23.78 18.80
C HIS A 46 1.77 24.06 18.81
N ASP A 47 2.52 23.57 17.81
CA ASP A 47 3.94 23.88 17.63
C ASP A 47 4.20 25.38 17.42
N ALA A 48 3.30 26.08 16.71
CA ALA A 48 3.39 27.53 16.53
C ALA A 48 3.08 28.31 17.81
N MET A 49 2.17 27.81 18.65
CA MET A 49 1.85 28.40 19.95
C MET A 49 2.97 28.19 20.97
N ILE A 50 3.58 26.99 21.01
CA ILE A 50 4.75 26.71 21.87
C ILE A 50 5.89 27.68 21.56
N ARG A 51 6.16 27.95 20.27
CA ARG A 51 7.23 28.86 19.85
C ARG A 51 7.01 30.32 20.25
N LYS A 52 5.77 30.77 20.41
CA LYS A 52 5.46 32.17 20.74
C LYS A 52 5.54 32.48 22.23
N ASN A 53 5.38 31.47 23.09
CA ASN A 53 5.25 31.67 24.55
C ASN A 53 6.43 31.16 25.38
N SER A 54 7.53 30.70 24.76
CA SER A 54 8.72 30.22 25.48
C SER A 54 9.97 31.03 25.13
N PRO A 55 10.34 32.06 25.93
CA PRO A 55 11.47 32.95 25.65
C PRO A 55 12.86 32.32 25.90
N SER A 56 12.95 30.99 25.98
CA SER A 56 14.21 30.24 26.14
C SER A 56 14.25 28.94 25.33
N LEU A 57 13.53 28.88 24.21
CA LEU A 57 13.68 27.78 23.24
C LEU A 57 15.12 27.78 22.72
N VAL A 58 15.97 26.96 23.33
CA VAL A 58 17.24 26.52 22.78
C VAL A 58 16.94 26.02 21.37
N VAL A 59 17.28 26.83 20.37
CA VAL A 59 17.14 26.46 18.96
C VAL A 59 18.14 25.33 18.76
N THR A 60 17.67 24.09 18.89
CA THR A 60 18.50 22.93 18.56
C THR A 60 18.90 23.11 17.08
N PRO A 61 20.20 23.17 16.78
CA PRO A 61 20.64 23.37 15.42
C PRO A 61 20.10 22.23 14.56
N ALA A 62 19.67 22.58 13.34
CA ALA A 62 19.24 21.57 12.39
C ALA A 62 20.35 20.52 12.25
N PRO A 63 20.00 19.22 12.24
CA PRO A 63 21.00 18.17 12.16
C PRO A 63 21.79 18.31 10.87
N SER A 64 23.09 18.06 10.94
CA SER A 64 23.95 18.08 9.76
C SER A 64 23.51 17.02 8.74
N SER A 65 23.90 17.21 7.47
CA SER A 65 23.64 16.22 6.41
C SER A 65 24.17 14.82 6.80
N GLU A 66 25.34 14.77 7.43
CA GLU A 66 25.94 13.54 7.93
C GLU A 66 25.12 12.89 9.06
N GLU A 67 24.60 13.69 10.00
CA GLU A 67 23.73 13.18 11.07
C GLU A 67 22.42 12.62 10.52
N ILE A 68 21.84 13.29 9.52
CA ILE A 68 20.64 12.81 8.82
C ILE A 68 20.93 11.45 8.16
N GLN A 69 22.09 11.32 7.51
CA GLN A 69 22.49 10.09 6.86
C GLN A 69 22.71 8.96 7.89
N LYS A 70 23.45 9.21 8.98
CA LYS A 70 23.64 8.25 10.08
C LYS A 70 22.30 7.79 10.68
N ARG A 71 21.35 8.70 10.86
CA ARG A 71 19.98 8.36 11.32
C ARG A 71 19.24 7.46 10.33
N LYS A 72 19.32 7.76 9.03
CA LYS A 72 18.73 6.92 7.96
C LYS A 72 19.34 5.53 7.94
N ASP A 73 20.67 5.45 8.05
CA ASP A 73 21.39 4.18 8.00
C ASP A 73 21.08 3.31 9.21
N ARG A 74 21.06 3.91 10.41
CA ARG A 74 20.61 3.22 11.63
C ARG A 74 19.18 2.70 11.49
N LYS A 75 18.24 3.53 11.01
CA LYS A 75 16.84 3.14 10.78
C LYS A 75 16.73 1.99 9.76
N ASN A 76 17.48 2.08 8.65
CA ASN A 76 17.51 1.07 7.61
C ASN A 76 18.11 -0.25 8.12
N SER A 77 19.20 -0.19 8.87
CA SER A 77 19.85 -1.35 9.50
C SER A 77 18.88 -2.08 10.44
N LEU A 78 18.23 -1.35 11.36
CA LEU A 78 17.23 -1.92 12.26
C LEU A 78 16.03 -2.50 11.51
N SER A 79 15.58 -1.84 10.44
CA SER A 79 14.51 -2.37 9.59
C SER A 79 14.90 -3.66 8.90
N ARG A 80 16.14 -3.76 8.40
CA ARG A 80 16.69 -4.97 7.77
C ARG A 80 16.80 -6.11 8.79
N ALA A 81 17.30 -5.83 9.99
CA ALA A 81 17.41 -6.81 11.07
C ALA A 81 16.04 -7.38 11.46
N ARG A 82 15.02 -6.53 11.61
CA ARG A 82 13.64 -6.99 11.88
C ARG A 82 13.07 -7.84 10.74
N ALA A 83 13.32 -7.45 9.50
CA ALA A 83 12.87 -8.22 8.35
C ALA A 83 13.57 -9.58 8.25
N ALA A 84 14.85 -9.68 8.63
CA ALA A 84 15.59 -10.94 8.68
C ALA A 84 14.96 -11.90 9.71
N LYS A 85 14.73 -11.43 10.95
CA LYS A 85 14.06 -12.22 11.99
C LYS A 85 12.68 -12.72 11.55
N LEU A 86 11.89 -11.87 10.89
CA LEU A 86 10.58 -12.27 10.36
C LEU A 86 10.72 -13.40 9.32
N ARG A 87 11.71 -13.32 8.42
CA ARG A 87 11.95 -14.39 7.42
C ARG A 87 12.37 -15.70 8.07
N GLU A 88 13.23 -15.64 9.09
CA GLU A 88 13.62 -16.81 9.87
C GLU A 88 12.40 -17.46 10.53
N ARG A 89 11.54 -16.65 11.18
CA ARG A 89 10.32 -17.15 11.80
C ARG A 89 9.35 -17.76 10.79
N LEU A 90 9.15 -17.12 9.64
CA LEU A 90 8.30 -17.67 8.57
C LEU A 90 8.86 -19.00 8.06
N LYS A 91 10.18 -19.10 7.88
CA LYS A 91 10.85 -20.33 7.45
C LYS A 91 10.66 -21.46 8.47
N GLU A 92 10.79 -21.16 9.76
CA GLU A 92 10.58 -22.12 10.85
C GLU A 92 9.13 -22.65 10.87
N ILE A 93 8.14 -21.76 10.73
CA ILE A 93 6.72 -22.15 10.67
C ILE A 93 6.47 -23.02 9.43
N GLN A 94 6.92 -22.57 8.26
CA GLN A 94 6.72 -23.28 6.99
C GLN A 94 7.44 -24.63 6.92
N GLY A 95 8.50 -24.82 7.71
CA GLY A 95 9.19 -26.11 7.82
C GLY A 95 8.38 -27.18 8.58
N ARG A 96 7.35 -26.78 9.33
CA ARG A 96 6.45 -27.68 10.06
C ARG A 96 5.17 -27.96 9.25
N PRO A 97 4.53 -29.13 9.40
CA PRO A 97 3.28 -29.44 8.71
C PRO A 97 2.15 -28.48 9.12
N ALA A 98 1.35 -28.04 8.14
CA ALA A 98 0.33 -27.01 8.33
C ALA A 98 -0.79 -27.38 9.32
N SER A 99 -0.98 -28.67 9.63
CA SER A 99 -1.89 -29.12 10.69
C SER A 99 -1.44 -28.69 12.08
N THR A 100 -0.14 -28.46 12.28
CA THR A 100 0.45 -28.12 13.59
C THR A 100 0.59 -26.62 13.84
N TRP A 101 0.23 -25.79 12.86
CA TRP A 101 0.30 -24.34 13.01
C TRP A 101 -0.81 -23.84 13.92
N ASN A 102 -0.42 -22.99 14.88
CA ASN A 102 -1.39 -22.26 15.68
C ASN A 102 -2.07 -21.15 14.85
N GLU A 103 -3.11 -20.53 15.39
CA GLU A 103 -3.89 -19.51 14.67
C GLU A 103 -3.05 -18.28 14.31
N GLU A 104 -2.21 -17.81 15.24
CA GLU A 104 -1.34 -16.64 15.01
C GLU A 104 -0.34 -16.88 13.87
N GLU A 105 0.22 -18.09 13.78
CA GLU A 105 1.15 -18.50 12.74
C GLU A 105 0.46 -18.58 11.38
N ARG A 106 -0.76 -19.12 11.32
CA ARG A 106 -1.58 -19.13 10.10
C ARG A 106 -1.84 -17.71 9.61
N GLN A 107 -2.25 -16.82 10.50
CA GLN A 107 -2.48 -15.42 10.19
C GLN A 107 -1.20 -14.73 9.71
N LEU A 108 -0.06 -14.98 10.36
CA LEU A 108 1.23 -14.40 9.98
C LEU A 108 1.64 -14.82 8.56
N ILE A 109 1.49 -16.10 8.22
CA ILE A 109 1.76 -16.63 6.89
C ILE A 109 0.83 -16.01 5.86
N GLN A 110 -0.48 -15.97 6.15
CA GLN A 110 -1.48 -15.39 5.26
C GLN A 110 -1.20 -13.92 4.98
N GLN A 111 -0.91 -13.12 6.02
CA GLN A 111 -0.57 -11.71 5.86
C GLN A 111 0.71 -11.53 5.02
N ASN A 112 1.71 -12.37 5.22
CA ASN A 112 2.94 -12.32 4.43
C ASN A 112 2.66 -12.58 2.93
N GLU A 113 1.84 -13.58 2.64
CA GLU A 113 1.48 -13.94 1.26
C GLU A 113 0.63 -12.84 0.61
N LEU A 114 -0.33 -12.24 1.31
CA LEU A 114 -1.10 -11.08 0.81
C LEU A 114 -0.18 -9.90 0.46
N GLN A 115 0.82 -9.61 1.30
CA GLN A 115 1.80 -8.57 1.01
C GLN A 115 2.65 -8.91 -0.21
N ARG A 116 3.04 -10.18 -0.38
CA ARG A 116 3.81 -10.66 -1.52
C ARG A 116 3.00 -10.56 -2.82
N GLN A 117 1.74 -10.97 -2.81
CA GLN A 117 0.82 -10.83 -3.94
C GLN A 117 0.63 -9.37 -4.32
N SER A 118 0.38 -8.48 -3.35
CA SER A 118 0.24 -7.04 -3.60
C SER A 118 1.48 -6.43 -4.27
N LYS A 119 2.69 -6.85 -3.86
CA LYS A 119 3.95 -6.41 -4.50
C LYS A 119 4.05 -6.92 -5.93
N ASN A 120 3.71 -8.17 -6.17
CA ASN A 120 3.73 -8.78 -7.51
C ASN A 120 2.72 -8.09 -8.43
N GLU A 121 1.50 -7.85 -7.96
CA GLU A 121 0.48 -7.14 -8.72
C GLU A 121 0.89 -5.70 -9.04
N ARG A 122 1.52 -5.00 -8.10
CA ARG A 122 2.09 -3.67 -8.36
C ARG A 122 3.18 -3.73 -9.43
N ALA A 123 4.05 -4.74 -9.40
CA ALA A 123 5.10 -4.92 -10.39
C ALA A 123 4.51 -5.21 -11.78
N LYS A 124 3.51 -6.09 -11.87
CA LYS A 124 2.76 -6.37 -13.12
C LYS A 124 2.12 -5.09 -13.66
N LYS A 125 1.40 -4.33 -12.83
CA LYS A 125 0.80 -3.05 -13.21
C LYS A 125 1.83 -2.04 -13.72
N ARG A 126 2.99 -1.94 -13.06
CA ARG A 126 4.09 -1.08 -13.53
C ARG A 126 4.67 -1.54 -14.87
N ALA A 127 4.78 -2.84 -15.09
CA ALA A 127 5.28 -3.39 -16.34
C ALA A 127 4.30 -3.13 -17.49
N THR A 128 2.99 -3.33 -17.26
CA THR A 128 1.96 -3.05 -18.27
C THR A 128 1.90 -1.55 -18.60
N THR A 129 1.92 -0.67 -17.59
CA THR A 129 1.93 0.78 -17.84
C THR A 129 3.20 1.22 -18.57
N ARG A 130 4.38 0.71 -18.17
CA ARG A 130 5.63 1.00 -18.86
C ARG A 130 5.61 0.54 -20.31
N ARG A 131 5.10 -0.67 -20.58
CA ARG A 131 4.97 -1.21 -21.94
C ARG A 131 4.02 -0.37 -22.80
N ALA A 132 2.87 0.01 -22.26
CA ALA A 132 1.91 0.86 -22.95
C ALA A 132 2.51 2.24 -23.28
N GLU A 133 3.24 2.83 -22.33
CA GLU A 133 3.92 4.11 -22.51
C GLU A 133 5.04 4.03 -23.56
N MET A 134 5.84 2.96 -23.55
CA MET A 134 6.83 2.72 -24.61
C MET A 134 6.16 2.60 -25.98
N ALA A 135 5.07 1.85 -26.10
CA ALA A 135 4.33 1.71 -27.35
C ALA A 135 3.76 3.07 -27.84
N ARG A 136 3.27 3.91 -26.92
CA ARG A 136 2.82 5.28 -27.23
C ARG A 136 3.94 6.13 -27.82
N ILE A 137 5.13 6.09 -27.22
CA ILE A 137 6.30 6.85 -27.67
C ILE A 137 6.81 6.35 -29.02
N LEU A 138 6.86 5.02 -29.21
CA LEU A 138 7.39 4.41 -30.42
C LEU A 138 6.55 4.72 -31.67
N LYS A 139 5.24 4.96 -31.51
CA LYS A 139 4.37 5.44 -32.60
C LYS A 139 4.79 6.80 -33.15
N LYS A 140 5.46 7.64 -32.36
CA LYS A 140 5.98 8.94 -32.83
C LYS A 140 7.30 8.73 -33.58
N PRO A 141 7.52 9.43 -34.71
CA PRO A 141 8.82 9.43 -35.36
C PRO A 141 9.88 10.04 -34.43
N VAL A 142 11.13 9.58 -34.55
CA VAL A 142 12.22 9.92 -33.61
C VAL A 142 12.43 11.44 -33.47
N GLY A 143 12.32 12.18 -34.57
CA GLY A 143 12.46 13.64 -34.57
C GLY A 143 11.40 14.40 -33.76
N MET A 144 10.23 13.78 -33.51
CA MET A 144 9.13 14.39 -32.75
C MET A 144 9.06 13.92 -31.29
N ARG A 145 10.01 13.09 -30.84
CA ARG A 145 10.08 12.62 -29.45
C ARG A 145 10.78 13.64 -28.57
N THR A 146 10.24 13.90 -27.38
CA THR A 146 10.89 14.79 -26.41
C THR A 146 12.17 14.17 -25.84
N THR A 147 13.05 14.98 -25.24
CA THR A 147 14.28 14.47 -24.59
C THR A 147 13.98 13.43 -23.51
N THR A 148 12.90 13.61 -22.76
CA THR A 148 12.43 12.66 -21.74
C THR A 148 11.89 11.37 -22.38
N GLU A 149 11.14 11.47 -23.48
CA GLU A 149 10.65 10.28 -24.20
C GLU A 149 11.80 9.46 -24.79
N ARG A 150 12.85 10.14 -25.28
CA ARG A 150 14.08 9.50 -25.78
C ARG A 150 14.85 8.79 -24.67
N SER A 151 15.02 9.41 -23.50
CA SER A 151 15.70 8.76 -22.37
C SER A 151 14.88 7.61 -21.78
N PHE A 152 13.54 7.67 -21.88
CA PHE A 152 12.64 6.65 -21.36
C PHE A 152 12.70 5.31 -22.12
N VAL A 153 12.79 5.36 -23.46
CA VAL A 153 12.83 4.16 -24.31
C VAL A 153 14.21 3.47 -24.26
N GLY A 154 15.24 4.20 -23.81
CA GLY A 154 16.63 3.81 -24.01
C GLY A 154 17.07 4.23 -25.41
N LYS A 155 18.31 4.73 -25.53
CA LYS A 155 18.91 5.02 -26.83
C LYS A 155 19.07 3.74 -27.65
#